data_AF-A0A967FE82-F1
#
_entry.id   AF-A0A967FE82-F1
#
_cell.length_a   1.000
_cell.length_b   1.000
_cell.length_c   1.000
_cell.angle_alpha   90.00
_cell.angle_beta   90.00
_cell.angle_gamma   90.00
#
_symmetry.space_group_name_H-M   'P 1'
#
loop_
_entity.id
_entity.type
_entity.pdbx_description
1 polymer ?
#
loop_
_entity_poly.entity_id
_entity_poly.type
_entity_poly.pdbx_seq_one_letter_code
_entity_poly.pdbx_strand_id
1 'polypeptide(L)'
;MAVIDTGVDYAHRDINDKMWVNDAELNGTPGLDDDYNGYIDDIYGYDFFNRDGDPIDDIGHGTHCAGTIAAETDNLQDIAGVCWQTRIMAIKFLEAGGGSTGDAVKSFYYAVENGADICSNSWGGGPYSQTLEEALDYAASQGVALVASAGNRFTLDYGHCAGHASEWFISKKAFAQ
;
A
#
# COMPACT_ATOMS: atom_id res chain seq x y z
N MET A 1 -0.41 8.77 -0.98
CA MET A 1 0.51 7.73 -0.49
C MET A 1 -0.18 6.39 -0.61
N ALA A 2 0.51 5.39 -1.16
CA ALA A 2 0.02 4.03 -1.25
C ALA A 2 0.36 3.22 0.00
N VAL A 3 -0.63 2.52 0.54
CA VAL A 3 -0.44 1.47 1.55
C VAL A 3 -0.62 0.13 0.84
N ILE A 4 0.49 -0.56 0.61
CA ILE A 4 0.53 -1.84 -0.09
C ILE A 4 0.55 -2.94 0.97
N ASP A 5 -0.61 -3.51 1.29
CA ASP A 5 -0.78 -4.37 2.48
C ASP A 5 -2.02 -5.30 2.37
N THR A 6 -2.72 -5.58 3.48
CA THR A 6 -3.97 -6.36 3.53
C THR A 6 -5.23 -5.58 3.15
N GLY A 7 -5.08 -4.35 2.64
CA GLY A 7 -6.17 -3.42 2.37
C GLY A 7 -6.26 -2.30 3.41
N VAL A 8 -7.29 -1.46 3.33
CA VAL A 8 -7.62 -0.47 4.35
C VAL A 8 -9.12 -0.47 4.59
N ASP A 9 -9.55 -0.50 5.85
CA ASP A 9 -10.94 -0.23 6.22
C ASP A 9 -11.28 1.24 5.96
N TYR A 10 -11.65 1.53 4.72
CA TYR A 10 -12.06 2.87 4.26
C TYR A 10 -13.40 3.30 4.85
N ALA A 11 -14.14 2.43 5.53
CA ALA A 11 -15.35 2.77 6.28
C ALA A 11 -15.05 3.16 7.74
N HIS A 12 -13.82 3.01 8.21
CA HIS A 12 -13.44 3.39 9.56
C HIS A 12 -13.61 4.89 9.77
N ARG A 13 -14.28 5.28 10.87
CA ARG A 13 -14.64 6.67 11.21
C ARG A 13 -13.47 7.66 11.32
N ASP A 14 -12.26 7.12 11.45
CA ASP A 14 -11.01 7.86 11.62
C ASP A 14 -10.11 7.80 10.37
N ILE A 15 -10.57 7.16 9.29
CA ILE A 15 -9.81 6.93 8.04
C ILE A 15 -10.60 7.31 6.79
N ASN A 16 -11.93 7.20 6.80
CA ASN A 16 -12.78 7.45 5.63
C ASN A 16 -12.48 8.78 4.91
N ASP A 17 -12.30 9.86 5.66
CA ASP A 17 -12.01 11.21 5.15
C ASP A 17 -10.56 11.40 4.72
N LYS A 18 -9.74 10.35 4.82
CA LYS A 18 -8.31 10.31 4.47
C LYS A 18 -8.02 9.41 3.29
N MET A 19 -9.03 8.76 2.71
CA MET A 19 -8.82 7.97 1.51
C MET A 19 -8.49 8.84 0.30
N TRP A 20 -7.56 8.35 -0.51
CA TRP A 20 -7.41 8.75 -1.91
C TRP A 20 -8.63 8.26 -2.68
N VAL A 21 -9.04 9.02 -3.68
CA VAL A 21 -10.24 8.75 -4.46
C VAL A 21 -9.86 8.79 -5.93
N ASN A 22 -10.16 7.71 -6.65
CA ASN A 22 -10.21 7.74 -8.10
C ASN A 22 -11.50 8.45 -8.52
N ASP A 23 -11.40 9.74 -8.84
CA ASP A 23 -12.56 10.57 -9.21
C ASP A 23 -13.25 10.07 -10.49
N ALA A 24 -12.53 9.38 -11.37
CA ALA A 24 -13.08 8.82 -12.59
C ALA A 24 -14.04 7.67 -12.28
N GLU A 25 -13.61 6.71 -11.46
CA GLU A 25 -14.44 5.58 -11.02
C GLU A 25 -15.55 6.01 -10.06
N LEU A 26 -15.28 6.93 -9.12
CA LEU A 26 -16.30 7.40 -8.19
C LEU A 26 -17.51 8.03 -8.89
N ASN A 27 -17.26 8.73 -10.01
CA ASN A 27 -18.30 9.36 -10.83
C ASN A 27 -18.63 8.53 -12.10
N GLY A 28 -18.09 7.32 -12.17
CA GLY A 28 -18.16 6.41 -13.30
C GLY A 28 -19.43 5.59 -13.35
N THR A 29 -19.40 4.56 -14.19
CA THR A 29 -20.47 3.59 -14.37
C THR A 29 -20.13 2.30 -13.64
N PRO A 30 -20.94 1.88 -12.66
CA PRO A 30 -20.67 0.65 -11.91
C PRO A 30 -20.41 -0.56 -12.81
N GLY A 31 -19.28 -1.23 -12.58
CA GLY A 31 -18.83 -2.40 -13.32
C GLY A 31 -18.10 -2.10 -14.62
N LEU A 32 -17.72 -0.84 -14.87
CA LEU A 32 -16.83 -0.44 -15.96
C LEU A 32 -15.50 0.09 -15.41
N ASP A 33 -14.51 0.12 -16.28
CA ASP A 33 -13.23 0.78 -16.06
C ASP A 33 -13.33 2.10 -16.85
N ASP A 34 -13.61 3.19 -16.16
CA ASP A 34 -13.96 4.50 -16.70
C ASP A 34 -12.72 5.36 -16.97
N ASP A 35 -11.59 5.10 -16.31
CA ASP A 35 -10.30 5.76 -16.57
C ASP A 35 -9.38 4.97 -17.53
N TYR A 36 -9.77 3.75 -17.89
CA TYR A 36 -9.02 2.81 -18.75
C TYR A 36 -7.67 2.40 -18.17
N ASN A 37 -7.53 2.37 -16.84
CA ASN A 37 -6.33 1.96 -16.15
C ASN A 37 -6.19 0.43 -16.03
N GLY A 38 -7.23 -0.32 -16.41
CA GLY A 38 -7.28 -1.79 -16.37
C GLY A 38 -7.93 -2.37 -15.11
N TYR A 39 -8.49 -1.53 -14.23
CA TYR A 39 -9.04 -1.89 -12.93
C TYR A 39 -10.47 -1.33 -12.79
N ILE A 40 -11.45 -2.23 -12.74
CA ILE A 40 -12.86 -1.86 -12.66
C ILE A 40 -13.20 -1.36 -11.25
N ASP A 41 -13.89 -0.22 -11.15
CA ASP A 41 -14.44 0.36 -9.92
C ASP A 41 -13.39 0.56 -8.79
N ASP A 42 -12.14 0.90 -9.11
CA ASP A 42 -11.02 1.02 -8.16
C ASP A 42 -11.00 2.36 -7.36
N ILE A 43 -12.17 2.71 -6.78
CA ILE A 43 -12.47 4.01 -6.18
C ILE A 43 -11.49 4.44 -5.09
N TYR A 44 -11.07 3.54 -4.21
CA TYR A 44 -10.14 3.83 -3.10
C TYR A 44 -8.78 3.16 -3.27
N GLY A 45 -8.57 2.56 -4.44
CA GLY A 45 -7.46 1.67 -4.76
C GLY A 45 -7.97 0.30 -5.21
N TYR A 46 -7.09 -0.70 -5.24
CA TYR A 46 -7.38 -2.00 -5.87
C TYR A 46 -6.96 -3.19 -5.02
N ASP A 47 -7.74 -4.28 -5.09
CA ASP A 47 -7.44 -5.57 -4.50
C ASP A 47 -6.85 -6.53 -5.54
N PHE A 48 -5.52 -6.65 -5.51
CA PHE A 48 -4.80 -7.65 -6.29
C PHE A 48 -4.94 -9.06 -5.73
N PHE A 49 -5.29 -9.28 -4.47
CA PHE A 49 -5.53 -10.62 -3.96
C PHE A 49 -6.83 -11.20 -4.56
N ASN A 50 -7.93 -10.46 -4.47
CA ASN A 50 -9.26 -10.92 -4.94
C ASN A 50 -9.59 -10.54 -6.39
N ARG A 51 -8.83 -9.62 -7.00
CA ARG A 51 -8.99 -9.11 -8.38
C ARG A 51 -10.25 -8.26 -8.56
N ASP A 52 -10.47 -7.30 -7.68
CA ASP A 52 -11.55 -6.33 -7.76
C ASP A 52 -11.14 -4.95 -7.23
N GLY A 53 -11.98 -3.95 -7.48
CA GLY A 53 -11.80 -2.57 -7.01
C GLY A 53 -12.12 -2.35 -5.53
N ASP A 54 -12.23 -3.40 -4.72
CA ASP A 54 -12.57 -3.29 -3.30
C ASP A 54 -11.38 -3.64 -2.38
N PRO A 55 -10.49 -2.68 -2.08
CA PRO A 55 -9.31 -2.92 -1.22
C PRO A 55 -9.65 -2.90 0.28
N ILE A 56 -10.87 -3.32 0.67
CA ILE A 56 -11.28 -3.36 2.07
C ILE A 56 -10.38 -4.29 2.87
N ASP A 57 -10.01 -3.86 4.08
CA ASP A 57 -9.21 -4.68 4.98
C ASP A 57 -10.09 -5.58 5.84
N ASP A 58 -9.92 -6.88 5.68
CA ASP A 58 -10.56 -7.94 6.45
C ASP A 58 -9.59 -8.65 7.41
N ILE A 59 -8.32 -8.19 7.48
CA ILE A 59 -7.27 -8.72 8.36
C ILE A 59 -6.86 -7.73 9.45
N GLY A 60 -6.80 -6.44 9.13
CA GLY A 60 -6.55 -5.32 10.04
C GLY A 60 -5.12 -4.77 10.03
N HIS A 61 -4.16 -5.46 9.38
CA HIS A 61 -2.76 -5.02 9.38
C HIS A 61 -2.58 -3.72 8.57
N GLY A 62 -3.13 -3.68 7.36
CA GLY A 62 -3.08 -2.50 6.50
C GLY A 62 -3.82 -1.30 7.10
N THR A 63 -4.97 -1.51 7.74
CA THR A 63 -5.71 -0.46 8.46
C THR A 63 -4.91 0.12 9.61
N HIS A 64 -4.22 -0.72 10.40
CA HIS A 64 -3.36 -0.24 11.49
C HIS A 64 -2.18 0.59 10.96
N CYS A 65 -1.57 0.17 9.84
CA CYS A 65 -0.54 0.94 9.15
C CYS A 65 -1.08 2.27 8.63
N ALA A 66 -2.24 2.27 7.97
CA ALA A 66 -2.89 3.48 7.45
C ALA A 66 -3.24 4.47 8.57
N GLY A 67 -3.77 4.00 9.70
CA GLY A 67 -4.08 4.85 10.85
C GLY A 67 -2.84 5.51 11.46
N THR A 68 -1.73 4.76 11.59
CA THR A 68 -0.44 5.34 12.04
C THR A 68 0.03 6.48 11.12
N ILE A 69 -0.21 6.32 9.82
CA ILE A 69 0.21 7.29 8.81
C ILE A 69 -0.70 8.51 8.82
N ALA A 70 -2.02 8.33 8.67
CA ALA A 70 -2.93 9.41 8.30
C ALA A 70 -4.30 9.33 8.98
N ALA A 71 -4.46 8.66 10.13
CA ALA A 71 -5.70 8.80 10.90
C ALA A 71 -6.09 10.28 11.06
N GLU A 72 -7.39 10.57 11.00
CA GLU A 72 -7.92 11.92 11.09
C GLU A 72 -7.47 12.60 12.38
N THR A 73 -7.20 13.91 12.28
CA THR A 73 -6.59 14.63 13.40
C THR A 73 -7.48 15.78 13.84
N ASP A 74 -7.46 16.07 15.14
CA ASP A 74 -8.26 17.14 15.76
C ASP A 74 -9.78 16.94 15.61
N ASN A 75 -10.21 15.68 15.47
CA ASN A 75 -11.62 15.27 15.38
C ASN A 75 -12.20 14.73 16.70
N LEU A 76 -11.39 14.70 17.77
CA LEU A 76 -11.72 14.14 19.11
C LEU A 76 -12.08 12.64 19.10
N GLN A 77 -11.64 11.89 18.11
CA GLN A 77 -11.86 10.46 17.98
C GLN A 77 -10.53 9.71 18.00
N ASP A 78 -10.58 8.46 18.47
CA ASP A 78 -9.51 7.46 18.40
C ASP A 78 -8.07 7.99 18.52
N ILE A 79 -7.33 8.08 17.40
CA ILE A 79 -5.90 8.42 17.36
C ILE A 79 -5.64 9.63 16.45
N ALA A 80 -4.38 9.96 16.20
CA ALA A 80 -4.00 10.98 15.22
C ALA A 80 -2.85 10.45 14.37
N GLY A 81 -2.99 10.56 13.05
CA GLY A 81 -1.93 10.19 12.11
C GLY A 81 -0.74 11.15 12.18
N VAL A 82 0.42 10.68 11.75
CA VAL A 82 1.61 11.53 11.62
C VAL A 82 1.44 12.57 10.51
N CYS A 83 0.76 12.20 9.42
CA CYS A 83 0.62 12.98 8.20
C CYS A 83 -0.82 13.49 8.03
N TRP A 84 -1.13 14.64 8.63
CA TRP A 84 -2.52 15.11 8.79
C TRP A 84 -3.26 15.42 7.48
N GLN A 85 -2.51 15.77 6.42
CA GLN A 85 -3.07 16.19 5.13
C GLN A 85 -2.90 15.14 4.03
N THR A 86 -2.40 13.96 4.37
CA THR A 86 -2.13 12.92 3.37
C THR A 86 -3.39 12.13 3.04
N ARG A 87 -3.48 11.70 1.78
CA ARG A 87 -4.47 10.73 1.31
C ARG A 87 -3.88 9.33 1.13
N ILE A 88 -4.65 8.31 1.51
CA ILE A 88 -4.27 6.89 1.48
C ILE A 88 -4.92 6.21 0.28
N MET A 89 -4.10 5.74 -0.65
CA MET A 89 -4.50 4.79 -1.69
C MET A 89 -4.28 3.38 -1.13
N ALA A 90 -5.36 2.61 -1.04
CA ALA A 90 -5.30 1.26 -0.49
C ALA A 90 -4.99 0.25 -1.58
N ILE A 91 -3.91 -0.51 -1.44
CA ILE A 91 -3.56 -1.56 -2.38
C ILE A 91 -3.47 -2.87 -1.61
N LYS A 92 -4.46 -3.75 -1.83
CA LYS A 92 -4.52 -5.04 -1.15
C LYS A 92 -3.85 -6.10 -2.01
N PHE A 93 -2.89 -6.80 -1.43
CA PHE A 93 -2.28 -7.98 -2.07
C PHE A 93 -2.01 -9.12 -1.08
N LEU A 94 -2.28 -8.88 0.21
CA LEU A 94 -2.06 -9.81 1.31
C LEU A 94 -3.36 -10.24 1.95
N GLU A 95 -3.35 -11.48 2.41
CA GLU A 95 -4.34 -12.07 3.31
C GLU A 95 -3.68 -12.63 4.57
N ALA A 96 -4.45 -13.22 5.48
CA ALA A 96 -3.94 -13.89 6.68
C ALA A 96 -2.82 -14.93 6.38
N GLY A 97 -2.85 -15.55 5.20
CA GLY A 97 -1.86 -16.52 4.73
C GLY A 97 -0.67 -15.94 3.97
N GLY A 98 -0.64 -14.61 3.75
CA GLY A 98 0.30 -13.93 2.88
C GLY A 98 -0.29 -13.62 1.49
N GLY A 99 0.59 -13.37 0.52
CA GLY A 99 0.23 -13.04 -0.85
C GLY A 99 1.33 -13.49 -1.82
N SER A 100 1.23 -13.10 -3.09
CA SER A 100 2.19 -13.50 -4.11
C SER A 100 3.15 -12.37 -4.48
N THR A 101 4.40 -12.72 -4.83
CA THR A 101 5.36 -11.74 -5.37
C THR A 101 4.86 -11.08 -6.66
N GLY A 102 4.10 -11.80 -7.48
CA GLY A 102 3.51 -11.24 -8.70
C GLY A 102 2.48 -10.14 -8.40
N ASP A 103 1.73 -10.27 -7.31
CA ASP A 103 0.77 -9.24 -6.89
C ASP A 103 1.45 -8.06 -6.24
N ALA A 104 2.53 -8.29 -5.48
CA ALA A 104 3.39 -7.23 -4.98
C ALA A 104 3.98 -6.40 -6.13
N VAL A 105 4.46 -7.05 -7.20
CA VAL A 105 4.96 -6.37 -8.41
C VAL A 105 3.89 -5.48 -9.02
N LYS A 106 2.69 -6.01 -9.28
CA LYS A 106 1.58 -5.22 -9.86
C LYS A 106 1.18 -4.04 -8.97
N SER A 107 1.23 -4.22 -7.65
CA SER A 107 0.92 -3.17 -6.68
C SER A 107 1.84 -1.95 -6.84
N PHE A 108 3.14 -2.14 -7.13
CA PHE A 108 4.05 -1.02 -7.36
C PHE A 108 3.75 -0.28 -8.66
N TYR A 109 3.46 -1.00 -9.76
CA TYR A 109 3.06 -0.36 -11.01
C TYR A 109 1.77 0.44 -10.83
N TYR A 110 0.75 -0.17 -10.22
CA TYR A 110 -0.52 0.48 -9.92
C TYR A 110 -0.34 1.75 -9.09
N ALA A 111 0.46 1.68 -8.02
CA ALA A 111 0.73 2.84 -7.16
C ALA A 111 1.34 3.99 -7.94
N VAL A 112 2.32 3.71 -8.78
CA VAL A 112 3.03 4.71 -9.60
C VAL A 112 2.10 5.30 -10.66
N GLU A 113 1.37 4.45 -11.38
CA GLU A 113 0.47 4.83 -12.47
C GLU A 113 -0.71 5.67 -11.97
N ASN A 114 -1.15 5.44 -10.72
CA ASN A 114 -2.18 6.25 -10.05
C ASN A 114 -1.61 7.41 -9.22
N GLY A 115 -0.32 7.73 -9.37
CA GLY A 115 0.27 8.96 -8.85
C GLY A 115 0.64 8.95 -7.36
N ALA A 116 0.99 7.80 -6.79
CA ALA A 116 1.49 7.73 -5.42
C ALA A 116 2.88 8.37 -5.29
N ASP A 117 3.04 9.36 -4.39
CA ASP A 117 4.36 9.95 -4.08
C ASP A 117 5.22 9.06 -3.16
N ILE A 118 4.57 8.22 -2.35
CA ILE A 118 5.19 7.36 -1.33
C ILE A 118 4.48 6.02 -1.33
N CYS A 119 5.24 4.91 -1.27
CA CYS A 119 4.72 3.57 -0.98
C CYS A 119 5.18 3.11 0.40
N SER A 120 4.21 2.73 1.24
CA SER A 120 4.44 2.13 2.55
C SER A 120 4.29 0.60 2.48
N ASN A 121 5.35 -0.12 2.85
CA ASN A 121 5.47 -1.57 2.65
C ASN A 121 5.83 -2.27 3.97
N SER A 122 4.80 -2.61 4.76
CA SER A 122 4.97 -3.25 6.07
C SER A 122 5.00 -4.77 6.01
N TRP A 123 5.60 -5.31 4.95
CA TRP A 123 5.65 -6.74 4.66
C TRP A 123 7.04 -7.17 4.17
N GLY A 124 7.21 -8.47 4.08
CA GLY A 124 8.40 -9.11 3.55
C GLY A 124 8.29 -10.61 3.64
N GLY A 125 9.07 -11.32 2.83
CA GLY A 125 9.09 -12.77 2.77
C GLY A 125 9.37 -13.26 1.36
N GLY A 126 9.70 -14.54 1.26
CA GLY A 126 10.09 -15.18 0.00
C GLY A 126 11.60 -15.03 -0.29
N PRO A 127 12.10 -15.73 -1.33
CA PRO A 127 13.46 -15.55 -1.81
C PRO A 127 13.59 -14.23 -2.60
N TYR A 128 14.84 -13.86 -2.92
CA TYR A 128 15.11 -12.77 -3.86
C TYR A 128 14.35 -12.97 -5.19
N SER A 129 13.79 -11.87 -5.70
CA SER A 129 13.08 -11.80 -6.97
C SER A 129 13.57 -10.61 -7.79
N GLN A 130 14.19 -10.89 -8.93
CA GLN A 130 14.61 -9.85 -9.88
C GLN A 130 13.42 -9.02 -10.38
N THR A 131 12.27 -9.65 -10.63
CA THR A 131 11.07 -8.92 -11.08
C THR A 131 10.52 -7.97 -10.03
N LEU A 132 10.70 -8.29 -8.73
CA LEU A 132 10.32 -7.38 -7.66
C LEU A 132 11.30 -6.21 -7.55
N GLU A 133 12.62 -6.47 -7.64
CA GLU A 133 13.63 -5.42 -7.71
C GLU A 133 13.36 -4.46 -8.88
N GLU A 134 13.09 -4.98 -10.08
CA GLU A 134 12.78 -4.15 -11.26
C GLU A 134 11.55 -3.26 -11.07
N ALA A 135 10.51 -3.75 -10.36
CA ALA A 135 9.32 -2.96 -10.05
C ALA A 135 9.61 -1.85 -9.03
N LEU A 136 10.46 -2.13 -8.03
CA LEU A 136 10.91 -1.15 -7.05
C LEU A 136 11.78 -0.07 -7.72
N ASP A 137 12.72 -0.48 -8.58
CA ASP A 137 13.57 0.41 -9.35
C ASP A 137 12.74 1.29 -10.29
N TYR A 138 11.71 0.71 -10.92
CA TYR A 138 10.76 1.48 -11.72
C TYR A 138 10.07 2.56 -10.88
N ALA A 139 9.51 2.22 -9.72
CA ALA A 139 8.85 3.19 -8.84
C ALA A 139 9.81 4.29 -8.38
N ALA A 140 11.03 3.92 -7.97
CA ALA A 140 12.07 4.89 -7.60
C ALA A 140 12.47 5.80 -8.78
N SER A 141 12.55 5.26 -10.00
CA SER A 141 12.85 6.04 -11.21
C SER A 141 11.78 7.07 -11.56
N GLN A 142 10.53 6.83 -11.13
CA GLN A 142 9.42 7.78 -11.26
C GLN A 142 9.37 8.79 -10.09
N GLY A 143 10.33 8.75 -9.17
CA GLY A 143 10.43 9.66 -8.04
C GLY A 143 9.58 9.25 -6.82
N VAL A 144 9.04 8.03 -6.79
CA VAL A 144 8.27 7.52 -5.66
C VAL A 144 9.20 7.11 -4.52
N ALA A 145 8.94 7.62 -3.31
CA ALA A 145 9.70 7.22 -2.14
C ALA A 145 9.22 5.85 -1.61
N LEU A 146 10.17 4.92 -1.43
CA LEU A 146 9.88 3.57 -0.97
C LEU A 146 10.25 3.41 0.51
N VAL A 147 9.23 3.16 1.34
CA VAL A 147 9.39 2.91 2.78
C VAL A 147 9.06 1.45 3.05
N ALA A 148 10.00 0.72 3.65
CA ALA A 148 9.85 -0.71 3.88
C ALA A 148 10.30 -1.13 5.28
N SER A 149 9.63 -2.13 5.84
CA SER A 149 10.09 -2.74 7.10
C SER A 149 11.41 -3.50 6.90
N ALA A 150 12.29 -3.48 7.90
CA ALA A 150 13.56 -4.22 7.85
C ALA A 150 13.40 -5.73 8.10
N GLY A 151 12.18 -6.20 8.41
CA GLY A 151 11.91 -7.54 8.88
C GLY A 151 12.03 -7.70 10.40
N ASN A 152 11.24 -8.63 10.93
CA ASN A 152 11.14 -8.94 12.37
C ASN A 152 11.95 -10.19 12.76
N ARG A 153 12.71 -10.73 11.81
CA ARG A 153 13.63 -11.85 12.05
C ARG A 153 15.01 -11.25 12.30
N PHE A 154 15.68 -11.66 13.37
CA PHE A 154 17.00 -11.15 13.76
C PHE A 154 18.13 -11.67 12.84
N THR A 155 17.90 -11.69 11.53
CA THR A 155 18.74 -12.30 10.49
C THR A 155 18.97 -11.31 9.35
N LEU A 156 20.09 -11.48 8.64
CA LEU A 156 20.32 -10.82 7.35
C LEU A 156 19.53 -11.60 6.28
N ASP A 157 18.22 -11.38 6.22
CA ASP A 157 17.33 -12.01 5.25
C ASP A 157 17.07 -11.05 4.08
N TYR A 158 17.41 -11.47 2.87
CA TYR A 158 17.17 -10.70 1.63
C TYR A 158 15.69 -10.79 1.18
N GLY A 159 14.88 -11.62 1.84
CA GLY A 159 13.47 -11.81 1.49
C GLY A 159 12.53 -10.66 1.82
N HIS A 160 12.95 -9.65 2.58
CA HIS A 160 12.08 -8.52 2.91
C HIS A 160 11.97 -7.53 1.73
N CYS A 161 10.91 -6.70 1.70
CA CYS A 161 10.77 -5.67 0.66
C CYS A 161 12.04 -4.78 0.59
N ALA A 162 12.59 -4.41 1.75
CA ALA A 162 13.86 -3.68 1.85
C ALA A 162 15.10 -4.45 1.33
N GLY A 163 15.03 -5.78 1.25
CA GLY A 163 16.12 -6.63 0.75
C GLY A 163 16.21 -6.74 -0.76
N HIS A 164 15.19 -6.25 -1.47
CA HIS A 164 15.09 -6.21 -2.94
C HIS A 164 15.42 -4.84 -3.54
N ALA A 165 15.80 -3.88 -2.69
CA ALA A 165 16.11 -2.51 -3.05
C ALA A 165 17.51 -2.36 -3.64
N SER A 166 17.65 -1.79 -4.84
CA SER A 166 18.95 -1.44 -5.41
C SER A 166 19.48 -0.11 -4.85
N GLU A 167 18.66 0.97 -4.85
CA GLU A 167 18.95 2.29 -4.25
C GLU A 167 17.63 3.03 -3.85
N TRP A 168 17.68 4.00 -2.90
CA TRP A 168 16.55 4.87 -2.44
C TRP A 168 15.46 4.24 -1.56
N PHE A 169 15.87 3.60 -0.46
CA PHE A 169 14.95 3.03 0.53
C PHE A 169 15.15 3.61 1.93
N ILE A 170 14.03 3.88 2.60
CA ILE A 170 14.02 4.09 4.06
C ILE A 170 13.60 2.76 4.69
N SER A 171 14.58 2.04 5.27
CA SER A 171 14.34 0.85 6.07
C SER A 171 14.66 1.12 7.53
N LYS A 172 13.72 0.80 8.43
CA LYS A 172 13.92 0.94 9.88
C LYS A 172 13.82 -0.42 10.56
N LYS A 173 14.89 -0.81 11.25
CA LYS A 173 14.92 -1.95 12.16
C LYS A 173 14.16 -1.58 13.44
N ALA A 174 13.17 -2.37 13.83
CA ALA A 174 12.55 -2.23 15.14
C ALA A 174 13.58 -2.64 16.21
N PHE A 175 13.99 -1.69 17.05
CA PHE A 175 14.70 -2.01 18.29
C PHE A 175 13.63 -2.42 19.31
N ALA A 176 13.67 -3.67 19.76
CA ALA A 176 12.88 -4.09 20.91
C ALA A 176 13.27 -3.24 22.13
N GLN A 177 12.28 -2.66 22.82
CA GLN A 177 12.44 -2.12 24.17
C GLN A 177 12.40 -3.26 25.18
#